data_AF-A0A669QD86-F1
#
_entry.id   AF-A0A669QD86-F1
#
_cell.length_a   1.000
_cell.length_b   1.000
_cell.length_c   1.000
_cell.angle_alpha   90.00
_cell.angle_beta   90.00
_cell.angle_gamma   90.00
#
_symmetry.space_group_name_H-M   'P 1'
#
loop_
_entity.id
_entity.type
_entity.pdbx_description
1 polymer ?
#
loop_
_entity_poly.entity_id
_entity_poly.type
_entity_poly.pdbx_seq_one_letter_code
_entity_poly.pdbx_strand_id
1 'polypeptide(L)'
;MSGQSITDRITAAQHSVTGSAVAKAVCKATTHEVMGPKKKHLDYLIQCTNEMNVNIPQLADTLFERTANSSWVVVFKALITTHHLMMYGNERFIQYLASRNTLFNLNNYLDKSAMQGYDMSTFIRRYSRYLNEKALSYRLVAVDFTKMKRGIDGVMRTMNAEKLLKTLPIIQNQHDALLDFDANPNELTNGVINAAFMLLFKDSIRLFAAYNEGIINLLEKYFDMKKNQCKEGLDMYKKFLSRMTKLSEFLKVAEQVGIDQGDIPDLTQAPSSLLEALEQHLASLEGKKTKEVSAASRASALSCAVSTLANTGMSLSRMDEKEKQQALEEEQARLQALKVFHIYTCLCVCVYIRGILSIPCYSLLSCFTRKSWLEQRLREISVVSNSTSTSASPSTLSGKSVNTTAAVDLFAVSAPTTNR
;
A
#
# COMPACT_ATOMS: atom_id res chain seq x y z
N MET A 1 -11.58 11.48 -25.52
CA MET A 1 -12.44 12.41 -24.73
C MET A 1 -12.15 12.16 -23.26
N SER A 2 -11.56 13.12 -22.53
CA SER A 2 -11.20 12.92 -21.12
C SER A 2 -12.45 12.78 -20.24
N GLY A 3 -12.61 11.67 -19.52
CA GLY A 3 -13.74 11.42 -18.59
C GLY A 3 -13.78 12.32 -17.35
N GLN A 4 -13.28 13.56 -17.42
CA GLN A 4 -13.30 14.53 -16.32
C GLN A 4 -14.58 15.38 -16.38
N SER A 5 -15.23 15.56 -15.23
CA SER A 5 -16.43 16.40 -15.10
C SER A 5 -16.15 17.86 -15.48
N ILE A 6 -17.19 18.59 -15.85
CA ILE A 6 -17.12 20.06 -16.05
C ILE A 6 -16.71 20.74 -14.73
N THR A 7 -17.23 20.28 -13.59
CA THR A 7 -16.86 20.81 -12.26
C THR A 7 -15.39 20.63 -11.94
N ASP A 8 -14.82 19.47 -12.29
CA ASP A 8 -13.39 19.16 -12.12
C ASP A 8 -12.51 20.07 -12.98
N ARG A 9 -12.94 20.32 -14.23
CA ARG A 9 -12.22 21.20 -15.16
C ARG A 9 -12.22 22.64 -14.69
N ILE A 10 -13.35 23.15 -14.19
CA ILE A 10 -13.47 24.51 -13.64
C ILE A 10 -12.57 24.66 -12.40
N THR A 11 -12.63 23.73 -11.46
CA THR A 11 -11.80 23.77 -10.23
C THR A 11 -10.31 23.73 -10.58
N ALA A 12 -9.87 22.84 -11.48
CA ALA A 12 -8.48 22.78 -11.91
C ALA A 12 -8.03 24.03 -12.70
N ALA A 13 -8.95 24.67 -13.42
CA ALA A 13 -8.68 25.93 -14.12
C ALA A 13 -8.50 27.09 -13.13
N GLN A 14 -9.33 27.18 -12.08
CA GLN A 14 -9.18 28.19 -11.02
C GLN A 14 -7.79 28.12 -10.38
N HIS A 15 -7.28 26.93 -10.06
CA HIS A 15 -5.92 26.78 -9.52
C HIS A 15 -4.80 27.05 -10.53
N SER A 16 -5.10 26.99 -11.82
CA SER A 16 -4.16 27.44 -12.86
C SER A 16 -4.07 28.97 -12.88
N VAL A 17 -5.17 29.66 -12.60
CA VAL A 17 -5.24 31.12 -12.52
C VAL A 17 -4.60 31.64 -11.24
N THR A 18 -4.73 30.93 -10.12
CA THR A 18 -4.06 31.28 -8.85
C THR A 18 -2.58 30.86 -8.79
N GLY A 19 -2.05 30.21 -9.84
CA GLY A 19 -0.64 29.84 -9.94
C GLY A 19 -0.20 28.65 -9.08
N SER A 20 -1.10 28.02 -8.33
CA SER A 20 -0.75 26.87 -7.47
C SER A 20 -0.79 25.55 -8.25
N ALA A 21 0.38 25.14 -8.77
CA ALA A 21 0.54 23.87 -9.46
C ALA A 21 0.20 22.66 -8.57
N VAL A 22 0.48 22.76 -7.27
CA VAL A 22 0.17 21.74 -6.27
C VAL A 22 -1.34 21.57 -6.10
N ALA A 23 -2.08 22.67 -5.90
CA ALA A 23 -3.53 22.59 -5.73
C ALA A 23 -4.23 22.03 -6.98
N LYS A 24 -3.76 22.43 -8.17
CA LYS A 24 -4.23 21.86 -9.44
C LYS A 24 -3.99 20.35 -9.52
N ALA A 25 -2.83 19.87 -9.08
CA ALA A 25 -2.53 18.45 -9.06
C ALA A 25 -3.41 17.67 -8.08
N VAL A 26 -3.68 18.24 -6.90
CA VAL A 26 -4.64 17.68 -5.93
C VAL A 26 -6.02 17.54 -6.55
N CYS A 27 -6.57 18.60 -7.18
CA CYS A 27 -7.87 18.51 -7.85
C CYS A 27 -7.92 17.44 -8.94
N LYS A 28 -6.84 17.27 -9.70
CA LYS A 28 -6.72 16.23 -10.73
C LYS A 28 -6.60 14.81 -10.16
N ALA A 29 -6.04 14.67 -8.96
CA ALA A 29 -6.02 13.40 -8.23
C ALA A 29 -7.39 13.07 -7.63
N THR A 30 -8.17 14.08 -7.23
CA THR A 30 -9.47 13.96 -6.54
C THR A 30 -10.66 14.38 -7.43
N THR A 31 -10.70 13.90 -8.67
CA THR A 31 -11.82 14.13 -9.60
C THR A 31 -13.05 13.32 -9.21
N HIS A 32 -14.21 13.61 -9.80
CA HIS A 32 -15.46 12.85 -9.59
C HIS A 32 -15.51 11.52 -10.36
N GLU A 33 -14.46 11.18 -11.11
CA GLU A 33 -14.32 9.89 -11.81
C GLU A 33 -14.19 8.75 -10.79
N VAL A 34 -15.06 7.74 -10.89
CA VAL A 34 -15.15 6.55 -10.00
C VAL A 34 -14.03 5.54 -10.29
N MET A 35 -12.81 6.04 -10.28
CA MET A 35 -11.56 5.29 -10.41
C MET A 35 -10.57 5.88 -9.40
N GLY A 36 -9.63 5.06 -8.94
CA GLY A 36 -8.56 5.50 -8.06
C GLY A 36 -7.76 6.68 -8.62
N PRO A 37 -7.08 7.46 -7.78
CA PRO A 37 -6.24 8.57 -8.24
C PRO A 37 -5.19 8.09 -9.26
N LYS A 38 -5.08 8.79 -10.39
CA LYS A 38 -4.18 8.38 -11.48
C LYS A 38 -2.72 8.50 -11.04
N LYS A 39 -1.91 7.44 -11.29
CA LYS A 39 -0.49 7.37 -10.92
C LYS A 39 0.30 8.64 -11.25
N LYS A 40 0.17 9.18 -12.47
CA LYS A 40 0.83 10.43 -12.89
C LYS A 40 0.60 11.65 -11.98
N HIS A 41 -0.55 11.73 -11.31
CA HIS A 41 -0.86 12.82 -10.39
C HIS A 41 -0.29 12.55 -8.99
N LEU A 42 -0.32 11.29 -8.57
CA LEU A 42 0.33 10.85 -7.34
C LEU A 42 1.85 11.03 -7.40
N ASP A 43 2.50 10.60 -8.49
CA ASP A 43 3.95 10.74 -8.69
C ASP A 43 4.38 12.21 -8.65
N TYR A 44 3.60 13.09 -9.28
CA TYR A 44 3.87 14.53 -9.24
C TYR A 44 3.75 15.09 -7.80
N LEU A 45 2.71 14.70 -7.06
CA LEU A 45 2.55 15.14 -5.67
C LEU A 45 3.67 14.60 -4.76
N ILE A 46 4.10 13.35 -4.97
CA ILE A 46 5.28 12.77 -4.28
C ILE A 46 6.52 13.62 -4.57
N GLN A 47 6.77 13.95 -5.84
CA GLN A 47 7.89 14.82 -6.21
C GLN A 47 7.79 16.17 -5.49
N CYS A 48 6.61 16.79 -5.44
CA CYS A 48 6.39 18.03 -4.69
C CYS A 48 6.75 17.87 -3.20
N THR A 49 6.49 16.71 -2.56
CA THR A 49 6.89 16.50 -1.16
C THR A 49 8.41 16.39 -0.97
N ASN A 50 9.18 16.06 -2.01
CA ASN A 50 10.64 15.97 -1.97
C ASN A 50 11.32 17.32 -2.20
N GLU A 51 10.66 18.25 -2.86
CA GLU A 51 11.19 19.59 -3.12
C GLU A 51 11.22 20.43 -1.82
N MET A 52 12.35 21.09 -1.54
CA MET A 52 12.48 21.87 -0.29
C MET A 52 11.60 23.12 -0.26
N ASN A 53 11.33 23.70 -1.43
CA ASN A 53 10.61 24.96 -1.58
C ASN A 53 9.09 24.81 -1.58
N VAL A 54 8.57 23.58 -1.60
CA VAL A 54 7.13 23.32 -1.59
C VAL A 54 6.58 23.45 -0.17
N ASN A 55 5.48 24.20 -0.04
CA ASN A 55 4.78 24.39 1.22
C ASN A 55 3.93 23.15 1.55
N ILE A 56 4.46 22.28 2.41
CA ILE A 56 3.79 21.06 2.90
C ILE A 56 2.46 21.37 3.62
N PRO A 57 2.38 22.37 4.53
CA PRO A 57 1.10 22.80 5.10
C PRO A 57 0.03 23.08 4.06
N GLN A 58 0.35 23.87 3.03
CA GLN A 58 -0.61 24.21 1.97
C GLN A 58 -1.08 22.98 1.18
N LEU A 59 -0.17 22.03 0.90
CA LEU A 59 -0.53 20.76 0.26
C LEU A 59 -1.53 19.96 1.11
N ALA A 60 -1.26 19.84 2.41
CA ALA A 60 -2.14 19.13 3.33
C ALA A 60 -3.49 19.84 3.50
N ASP A 61 -3.50 21.16 3.64
CA ASP A 61 -4.72 21.97 3.73
C ASP A 61 -5.59 21.81 2.47
N THR A 62 -4.98 21.81 1.28
CA THR A 62 -5.72 21.56 0.04
C THR A 62 -6.37 20.17 0.05
N LEU A 63 -5.69 19.13 0.57
CA LEU A 63 -6.28 17.79 0.70
C LEU A 63 -7.42 17.76 1.72
N PHE A 64 -7.29 18.46 2.85
CA PHE A 64 -8.35 18.59 3.84
C PHE A 64 -9.58 19.30 3.26
N GLU A 65 -9.40 20.35 2.47
CA GLU A 65 -10.49 21.01 1.74
C GLU A 65 -11.22 20.04 0.80
N ARG A 66 -10.49 19.13 0.13
CA ARG A 66 -11.13 18.08 -0.69
C ARG A 66 -11.95 17.09 0.14
N THR A 67 -11.53 16.79 1.37
CA THR A 67 -12.32 15.91 2.27
C THR A 67 -13.59 16.55 2.82
N ALA A 68 -13.74 17.88 2.71
CA ALA A 68 -14.97 18.58 3.07
C ALA A 68 -16.03 18.57 1.94
N ASN A 69 -15.75 17.92 0.80
CA ASN A 69 -16.69 17.82 -0.30
C ASN A 69 -17.88 16.91 0.06
N SER A 70 -19.04 17.14 -0.56
CA SER A 70 -20.21 16.28 -0.37
C SER A 70 -20.08 14.92 -1.07
N SER A 71 -19.35 14.85 -2.19
CA SER A 71 -19.19 13.64 -2.99
C SER A 71 -18.25 12.62 -2.36
N TRP A 72 -18.74 11.41 -2.14
CA TRP A 72 -17.95 10.32 -1.57
C TRP A 72 -16.70 10.01 -2.40
N VAL A 73 -16.79 10.13 -3.73
CA VAL A 73 -15.67 9.86 -4.65
C VAL A 73 -14.51 10.82 -4.38
N VAL A 74 -14.82 12.11 -4.24
CA VAL A 74 -13.82 13.16 -4.00
C VAL A 74 -13.19 12.98 -2.62
N VAL A 75 -14.02 12.77 -1.59
CA VAL A 75 -13.56 12.59 -0.21
C VAL A 75 -12.66 11.36 -0.10
N PHE A 76 -13.11 10.21 -0.63
CA PHE A 76 -12.34 8.98 -0.56
C PHE A 76 -11.02 9.09 -1.33
N LYS A 77 -11.03 9.69 -2.53
CA LYS A 77 -9.79 9.91 -3.31
C LYS A 77 -8.82 10.88 -2.63
N ALA A 78 -9.32 11.86 -1.88
CA ALA A 78 -8.48 12.73 -1.07
C ALA A 78 -7.80 11.97 0.08
N LEU A 79 -8.53 11.06 0.75
CA LEU A 79 -7.95 10.16 1.76
C LEU A 79 -6.92 9.22 1.14
N ILE A 80 -7.22 8.60 0.00
CA ILE A 80 -6.29 7.70 -0.72
C ILE A 80 -5.03 8.45 -1.13
N THR A 81 -5.17 9.67 -1.67
CA THR A 81 -4.04 10.52 -2.04
C THR A 81 -3.20 10.87 -0.82
N THR A 82 -3.82 11.20 0.32
CA THR A 82 -3.10 11.45 1.58
C THR A 82 -2.34 10.20 2.03
N HIS A 83 -2.98 9.04 2.07
CA HIS A 83 -2.34 7.78 2.44
C HIS A 83 -1.15 7.47 1.53
N HIS A 84 -1.31 7.68 0.23
CA HIS A 84 -0.24 7.48 -0.75
C HIS A 84 0.96 8.40 -0.48
N LEU A 85 0.72 9.67 -0.12
CA LEU A 85 1.79 10.60 0.27
C LEU A 85 2.44 10.23 1.60
N MET A 86 1.69 9.69 2.57
CA MET A 86 2.27 9.17 3.81
C MET A 86 3.21 7.99 3.56
N MET A 87 2.83 7.09 2.64
CA MET A 87 3.62 5.90 2.29
C MET A 87 4.83 6.20 1.40
N TYR A 88 4.64 6.90 0.28
CA TYR A 88 5.66 7.04 -0.76
C TYR A 88 6.29 8.44 -0.82
N GLY A 89 5.67 9.42 -0.16
CA GLY A 89 6.20 10.78 -0.07
C GLY A 89 7.31 10.93 0.96
N ASN A 90 7.86 12.14 1.00
CA ASN A 90 8.87 12.55 1.98
C ASN A 90 8.30 12.57 3.40
N GLU A 91 9.11 12.22 4.40
CA GLU A 91 8.69 12.19 5.81
C GLU A 91 8.17 13.54 6.33
N ARG A 92 8.59 14.66 5.72
CA ARG A 92 8.05 16.00 6.04
C ARG A 92 6.53 16.06 5.98
N PHE A 93 5.89 15.30 5.08
CA PHE A 93 4.44 15.26 4.96
C PHE A 93 3.78 14.59 6.19
N ILE A 94 4.20 13.37 6.55
CA ILE A 94 3.65 12.68 7.72
C ILE A 94 4.01 13.36 9.03
N GLN A 95 5.20 13.96 9.14
CA GLN A 95 5.60 14.79 10.29
C GLN A 95 4.66 15.98 10.47
N TYR A 96 4.32 16.68 9.38
CA TYR A 96 3.36 17.77 9.44
C TYR A 96 1.98 17.28 9.89
N LEU A 97 1.48 16.18 9.34
CA LEU A 97 0.19 15.61 9.77
C LEU A 97 0.22 15.22 11.25
N ALA A 98 1.28 14.55 11.71
CA ALA A 98 1.46 14.15 13.10
C ALA A 98 1.54 15.36 14.05
N SER A 99 2.03 16.52 13.60
CA SER A 99 2.10 17.74 14.40
C SER A 99 0.74 18.41 14.63
N ARG A 100 -0.29 18.06 13.84
CA ARG A 100 -1.63 18.65 13.97
C ARG A 100 -2.41 17.98 15.09
N ASN A 101 -3.25 18.79 15.76
CA ASN A 101 -4.20 18.28 16.75
C ASN A 101 -5.43 17.62 16.12
N THR A 102 -5.83 18.11 14.94
CA THR A 102 -6.97 17.60 14.19
C THR A 102 -6.57 17.35 12.73
N LEU A 103 -6.98 16.19 12.23
CA LEU A 103 -6.74 15.73 10.85
C LEU A 103 -8.07 15.63 10.10
N PHE A 104 -8.62 14.43 9.98
CA PHE A 104 -9.90 14.20 9.31
C PHE A 104 -11.03 14.07 10.33
N ASN A 105 -12.07 14.91 10.22
CA ASN A 105 -13.27 14.82 11.04
C ASN A 105 -14.44 14.25 10.24
N LEU A 106 -14.32 12.98 9.84
CA LEU A 106 -15.29 12.31 8.97
C LEU A 106 -16.16 11.29 9.70
N ASN A 107 -16.16 11.26 11.05
CA ASN A 107 -16.88 10.25 11.85
C ASN A 107 -18.38 10.15 11.52
N ASN A 108 -19.00 11.27 11.13
CA ASN A 108 -20.42 11.36 10.76
C ASN A 108 -20.62 11.59 9.26
N TYR A 109 -19.60 11.36 8.44
CA TYR A 109 -19.69 11.55 7.00
C TYR A 109 -20.76 10.63 6.40
N LEU A 110 -21.61 11.20 5.56
CA LEU A 110 -22.68 10.49 4.89
C LEU A 110 -23.03 11.19 3.57
N ASP A 111 -22.81 10.48 2.46
CA ASP A 111 -23.27 10.89 1.13
C ASP A 111 -24.59 10.17 0.79
N LYS A 112 -25.67 10.95 0.68
CA LYS A 112 -27.01 10.46 0.32
C LYS A 112 -27.33 10.62 -1.18
N SER A 113 -26.40 11.16 -1.98
CA SER A 113 -26.65 11.53 -3.37
C SER A 113 -26.77 10.32 -4.32
N ALA A 114 -26.16 9.18 -3.97
CA ALA A 114 -26.19 7.96 -4.75
C ALA A 114 -26.33 6.73 -3.84
N MET A 115 -26.96 5.66 -4.34
CA MET A 115 -27.12 4.39 -3.60
C MET A 115 -25.75 3.86 -3.12
N GLN A 116 -24.75 3.90 -4.00
CA GLN A 116 -23.36 3.53 -3.67
C GLN A 116 -22.69 4.48 -2.67
N GLY A 117 -23.15 5.74 -2.59
CA GLY A 117 -22.61 6.72 -1.64
C GLY A 117 -22.88 6.34 -0.18
N TYR A 118 -24.01 5.68 0.10
CA TYR A 118 -24.34 5.22 1.44
C TYR A 118 -23.35 4.16 1.94
N ASP A 119 -23.09 3.14 1.13
CA ASP A 119 -22.17 2.05 1.47
C ASP A 119 -20.73 2.58 1.59
N MET A 120 -20.29 3.41 0.64
CA MET A 120 -18.94 3.99 0.64
C MET A 120 -18.70 4.94 1.81
N SER A 121 -19.74 5.59 2.34
CA SER A 121 -19.63 6.45 3.53
C SER A 121 -19.16 5.69 4.77
N THR A 122 -19.51 4.40 4.89
CA THR A 122 -19.02 3.54 5.98
C THR A 122 -17.52 3.29 5.85
N PHE A 123 -17.04 2.98 4.65
CA PHE A 123 -15.60 2.77 4.40
C PHE A 123 -14.79 4.06 4.53
N ILE A 124 -15.33 5.21 4.13
CA ILE A 124 -14.70 6.53 4.32
C ILE A 124 -14.47 6.80 5.81
N ARG A 125 -15.46 6.52 6.66
CA ARG A 125 -15.35 6.67 8.12
C ARG A 125 -14.23 5.80 8.70
N ARG A 126 -14.24 4.51 8.35
CA ARG A 126 -13.25 3.52 8.81
C ARG A 126 -11.84 3.87 8.32
N TYR A 127 -11.70 4.21 7.04
CA TYR A 127 -10.42 4.57 6.43
C TYR A 127 -9.85 5.89 6.98
N SER A 128 -10.70 6.89 7.18
CA SER A 128 -10.33 8.14 7.83
C SER A 128 -9.82 7.92 9.25
N ARG A 129 -10.45 7.01 10.01
CA ARG A 129 -9.99 6.63 11.35
C ARG A 129 -8.61 5.98 11.29
N TYR A 130 -8.37 5.08 10.34
CA TYR A 130 -7.04 4.50 10.14
C TYR A 130 -5.97 5.56 9.87
N LEU A 131 -6.21 6.52 8.98
CA LEU A 131 -5.23 7.57 8.67
C LEU A 131 -4.94 8.49 9.87
N ASN A 132 -5.97 8.81 10.65
CA ASN A 132 -5.81 9.55 11.90
C ASN A 132 -4.93 8.74 12.90
N GLU A 133 -5.19 7.44 13.04
CA GLU A 133 -4.41 6.56 13.92
C GLU A 133 -2.96 6.39 13.43
N LYS A 134 -2.73 6.29 12.11
CA LYS A 134 -1.37 6.24 11.53
C LYS A 134 -0.57 7.50 11.84
N ALA A 135 -1.17 8.68 11.74
CA ALA A 135 -0.51 9.93 12.11
C ALA A 135 -0.31 10.07 13.64
N LEU A 136 -1.26 9.61 14.45
CA LEU A 136 -1.13 9.56 15.91
C LEU A 136 0.02 8.64 16.35
N SER A 137 0.09 7.45 15.76
CA SER A 137 1.16 6.49 15.95
C SER A 137 2.52 7.14 15.67
N TYR A 138 2.67 7.79 14.50
CA TYR A 138 3.88 8.54 14.16
C TYR A 138 4.19 9.64 15.21
N ARG A 139 3.19 10.38 15.70
CA ARG A 139 3.39 11.40 16.75
C ARG A 139 3.95 10.80 18.04
N LEU A 140 3.48 9.62 18.45
CA LEU A 140 3.86 9.01 19.73
C LEU A 140 5.26 8.39 19.70
N VAL A 141 5.69 7.85 18.56
CA VAL A 141 6.99 7.14 18.45
C VAL A 141 8.04 7.86 17.61
N ALA A 142 7.66 8.93 16.91
CA ALA A 142 8.50 9.72 15.98
C ALA A 142 9.09 8.90 14.83
N VAL A 143 8.48 7.76 14.49
CA VAL A 143 8.93 6.84 13.43
C VAL A 143 7.69 6.21 12.78
N ASP A 144 7.71 6.02 11.45
CA ASP A 144 6.66 5.25 10.76
C ASP A 144 6.95 3.76 10.86
N PHE A 145 6.08 3.01 11.54
CA PHE A 145 6.25 1.57 11.72
C PHE A 145 6.36 0.81 10.40
N THR A 146 5.78 1.31 9.31
CA THR A 146 5.82 0.64 8.01
C THR A 146 7.11 0.89 7.23
N LYS A 147 7.95 1.85 7.68
CA LYS A 147 9.25 2.20 7.06
C LYS A 147 10.46 1.89 7.94
N MET A 148 10.25 1.26 9.09
CA MET A 148 11.35 0.93 10.01
C MET A 148 12.33 -0.06 9.41
N LYS A 149 13.61 0.06 9.81
CA LYS A 149 14.62 -0.97 9.53
C LYS A 149 14.17 -2.30 10.16
N ARG A 150 14.17 -3.34 9.31
CA ARG A 150 13.81 -4.73 9.61
C ARG A 150 15.05 -5.61 9.84
N GLY A 151 14.83 -6.79 10.41
CA GLY A 151 15.81 -7.85 10.56
C GLY A 151 16.40 -7.93 11.98
N ILE A 152 17.53 -8.63 12.10
CA ILE A 152 18.21 -8.89 13.39
C ILE A 152 18.58 -7.56 14.08
N ASP A 153 19.08 -6.59 13.30
CA ASP A 153 19.38 -5.23 13.76
C ASP A 153 18.21 -4.26 13.55
N GLY A 154 16.99 -4.78 13.48
CA GLY A 154 15.77 -4.01 13.30
C GLY A 154 15.43 -3.18 14.54
N VAL A 155 14.73 -2.06 14.35
CA VAL A 155 14.38 -1.14 15.46
C VAL A 155 13.52 -1.85 16.51
N MET A 156 12.53 -2.63 16.06
CA MET A 156 11.66 -3.38 16.96
C MET A 156 12.36 -4.58 17.60
N ARG A 157 13.32 -5.18 16.88
CA ARG A 157 14.05 -6.37 17.31
C ARG A 157 15.05 -6.07 18.44
N THR A 158 15.64 -4.87 18.42
CA THR A 158 16.70 -4.45 19.35
C THR A 158 16.22 -3.53 20.48
N MET A 159 14.94 -3.09 20.44
CA MET A 159 14.37 -2.18 21.44
C MET A 159 14.47 -2.72 22.88
N ASN A 160 14.78 -1.86 23.85
CA ASN A 160 14.78 -2.24 25.27
C ASN A 160 13.38 -2.61 25.78
N ALA A 161 13.30 -3.43 26.84
CA ALA A 161 12.04 -3.97 27.33
C ALA A 161 11.01 -2.90 27.76
N GLU A 162 11.45 -1.85 28.45
CA GLU A 162 10.55 -0.81 28.96
C GLU A 162 9.92 0.01 27.82
N LYS A 163 10.73 0.40 26.82
CA LYS A 163 10.24 1.09 25.64
C LYS A 163 9.39 0.17 24.76
N LEU A 164 9.76 -1.10 24.66
CA LEU A 164 9.02 -2.09 23.87
C LEU A 164 7.59 -2.29 24.40
N LEU A 165 7.43 -2.46 25.72
CA LEU A 165 6.11 -2.62 26.35
C LEU A 165 5.21 -1.39 26.17
N LYS A 166 5.79 -0.18 26.05
CA LYS A 166 5.04 1.05 25.71
C LYS A 166 4.75 1.20 24.23
N THR A 167 5.60 0.62 23.36
CA THR A 167 5.50 0.76 21.90
C THR A 167 4.53 -0.25 21.29
N LEU A 168 4.50 -1.49 21.79
CA LEU A 168 3.62 -2.55 21.28
C LEU A 168 2.12 -2.17 21.28
N PRO A 169 1.57 -1.53 22.34
CA PRO A 169 0.18 -1.07 22.32
C PRO A 169 -0.12 -0.06 21.21
N ILE A 170 0.85 0.78 20.83
CA ILE A 170 0.68 1.78 19.77
C ILE A 170 0.56 1.07 18.41
N ILE A 171 1.41 0.07 18.16
CA ILE A 171 1.32 -0.78 16.95
C ILE A 171 -0.01 -1.52 16.92
N GLN A 172 -0.43 -2.09 18.06
CA GLN A 172 -1.71 -2.79 18.18
C GLN A 172 -2.89 -1.88 17.80
N ASN A 173 -2.95 -0.67 18.34
CA ASN A 173 -4.04 0.28 18.06
C ASN A 173 -4.07 0.67 16.58
N GLN A 174 -2.92 0.95 15.98
CA GLN A 174 -2.85 1.24 14.54
C GLN A 174 -3.29 0.05 13.69
N HIS A 175 -2.89 -1.17 14.08
CA HIS A 175 -3.26 -2.39 13.37
C HIS A 175 -4.76 -2.70 13.52
N ASP A 176 -5.33 -2.45 14.69
CA ASP A 176 -6.78 -2.62 14.92
C ASP A 176 -7.57 -1.62 14.07
N ALA A 177 -7.17 -0.34 14.04
CA ALA A 177 -7.81 0.65 13.19
C ALA A 177 -7.73 0.30 11.69
N LEU A 178 -6.66 -0.38 11.26
CA LEU A 178 -6.51 -0.90 9.91
C LEU A 178 -7.51 -2.03 9.64
N LEU A 179 -7.52 -3.04 10.51
CA LEU A 179 -8.38 -4.22 10.36
C LEU A 179 -9.88 -3.88 10.51
N ASP A 180 -10.22 -2.83 11.26
CA ASP A 180 -11.57 -2.29 11.39
C ASP A 180 -12.12 -1.71 10.06
N PHE A 181 -11.32 -1.66 8.99
CA PHE A 181 -11.84 -1.42 7.64
C PHE A 181 -12.85 -2.49 7.23
N ASP A 182 -12.60 -3.75 7.63
CA ASP A 182 -13.56 -4.87 7.67
C ASP A 182 -14.48 -4.91 6.43
N ALA A 183 -13.85 -5.00 5.25
CA ALA A 183 -14.52 -5.07 3.96
C ALA A 183 -14.62 -6.52 3.49
N ASN A 184 -15.75 -6.87 2.90
CA ASN A 184 -15.97 -8.14 2.24
C ASN A 184 -15.60 -8.06 0.75
N PRO A 185 -15.26 -9.18 0.10
CA PRO A 185 -14.95 -9.21 -1.32
C PRO A 185 -16.08 -8.61 -2.19
N ASN A 186 -17.34 -8.85 -1.79
CA ASN A 186 -18.52 -8.35 -2.49
C ASN A 186 -18.72 -6.82 -2.38
N GLU A 187 -18.02 -6.16 -1.45
CA GLU A 187 -18.08 -4.70 -1.25
C GLU A 187 -16.97 -3.98 -2.03
N LEU A 188 -15.93 -4.71 -2.44
CA LEU A 188 -14.76 -4.26 -3.21
C LEU A 188 -15.04 -4.20 -4.72
N THR A 189 -16.06 -3.42 -5.07
CA THR A 189 -16.69 -3.44 -6.42
C THR A 189 -16.24 -2.32 -7.36
N ASN A 190 -15.49 -1.34 -6.87
CA ASN A 190 -15.13 -0.15 -7.66
C ASN A 190 -13.66 0.24 -7.51
N GLY A 191 -13.13 0.96 -8.49
CA GLY A 191 -11.72 1.32 -8.54
C GLY A 191 -11.25 2.27 -7.42
N VAL A 192 -12.16 2.96 -6.72
CA VAL A 192 -11.80 3.85 -5.61
C VAL A 192 -11.56 3.03 -4.34
N ILE A 193 -12.52 2.20 -3.93
CA ILE A 193 -12.36 1.35 -2.74
C ILE A 193 -11.23 0.32 -2.94
N ASN A 194 -11.06 -0.21 -4.14
CA ASN A 194 -9.96 -1.14 -4.44
C ASN A 194 -8.59 -0.46 -4.30
N ALA A 195 -8.46 0.80 -4.73
CA ALA A 195 -7.24 1.56 -4.52
C ALA A 195 -6.96 1.82 -3.02
N ALA A 196 -8.00 2.10 -2.23
CA ALA A 196 -7.86 2.25 -0.78
C ALA A 196 -7.43 0.94 -0.11
N PHE A 197 -8.08 -0.18 -0.46
CA PHE A 197 -7.81 -1.51 0.06
C PHE A 197 -6.39 -1.98 -0.26
N MET A 198 -5.90 -1.73 -1.49
CA MET A 198 -4.51 -2.05 -1.85
C MET A 198 -3.49 -1.32 -0.97
N LEU A 199 -3.74 -0.06 -0.60
CA LEU A 199 -2.85 0.67 0.32
C LEU A 199 -2.95 0.11 1.75
N LEU A 200 -4.15 -0.26 2.24
CA LEU A 200 -4.29 -0.92 3.54
C LEU A 200 -3.58 -2.26 3.58
N PHE A 201 -3.69 -3.05 2.51
CA PHE A 201 -3.00 -4.32 2.39
C PHE A 201 -1.48 -4.13 2.49
N LYS A 202 -0.91 -3.19 1.73
CA LYS A 202 0.53 -2.90 1.81
C LYS A 202 0.98 -2.44 3.21
N ASP A 203 0.18 -1.61 3.87
CA ASP A 203 0.48 -1.17 5.23
C ASP A 203 0.29 -2.30 6.25
N SER A 204 -0.68 -3.21 6.07
CA SER A 204 -0.96 -4.31 7.01
C SER A 204 0.19 -5.30 7.08
N ILE A 205 0.76 -5.68 5.92
CA ILE A 205 1.92 -6.57 5.87
C ILE A 205 3.11 -5.94 6.59
N ARG A 206 3.41 -4.67 6.27
CA ARG A 206 4.54 -3.96 6.88
C ARG A 206 4.35 -3.74 8.37
N LEU A 207 3.15 -3.37 8.79
CA LEU A 207 2.84 -3.13 10.19
C LEU A 207 2.88 -4.44 10.98
N PHE A 208 2.37 -5.53 10.42
CA PHE A 208 2.44 -6.85 11.04
C PHE A 208 3.88 -7.37 11.12
N ALA A 209 4.75 -7.09 10.14
CA ALA A 209 6.17 -7.39 10.23
C ALA A 209 6.84 -6.68 11.43
N ALA A 210 6.54 -5.38 11.63
CA ALA A 210 7.00 -4.65 12.81
C ALA A 210 6.50 -5.25 14.11
N TYR A 211 5.22 -5.61 14.11
CA TYR A 211 4.57 -6.16 15.27
C TYR A 211 5.20 -7.51 15.65
N ASN A 212 5.41 -8.37 14.66
CA ASN A 212 6.03 -9.68 14.81
C ASN A 212 7.48 -9.58 15.34
N GLU A 213 8.31 -8.67 14.82
CA GLU A 213 9.65 -8.41 15.36
C GLU A 213 9.61 -7.96 16.82
N GLY A 214 8.66 -7.11 17.18
CA GLY A 214 8.45 -6.66 18.55
C GLY A 214 8.02 -7.78 19.49
N ILE A 215 7.17 -8.70 19.03
CA ILE A 215 6.75 -9.88 19.80
C ILE A 215 7.91 -10.86 19.98
N ILE A 216 8.73 -11.11 18.96
CA ILE A 216 9.92 -11.96 19.12
C ILE A 216 10.85 -11.35 20.19
N ASN A 217 11.12 -10.06 20.12
CA ASN A 217 11.95 -9.36 21.11
C ASN A 217 11.35 -9.43 22.53
N LEU A 218 10.02 -9.31 22.66
CA LEU A 218 9.32 -9.46 23.93
C LEU A 218 9.51 -10.87 24.50
N LEU A 219 9.31 -11.90 23.67
CA LEU A 219 9.40 -13.30 24.08
C LEU A 219 10.82 -13.70 24.52
N GLU A 220 11.85 -13.22 23.83
CA GLU A 220 13.25 -13.49 24.19
C GLU A 220 13.63 -12.90 25.56
N LYS A 221 13.06 -11.74 25.89
CA LYS A 221 13.33 -11.06 27.17
C LYS A 221 12.38 -11.50 28.29
N TYR A 222 11.30 -12.20 27.98
CA TYR A 222 10.18 -12.43 28.89
C TYR A 222 10.58 -13.12 30.20
N PHE A 223 11.48 -14.11 30.14
CA PHE A 223 11.91 -14.88 31.32
C PHE A 223 12.85 -14.10 32.25
N ASP A 224 13.40 -12.98 31.78
CA ASP A 224 14.26 -12.08 32.57
C ASP A 224 13.48 -10.84 33.08
N MET A 225 12.19 -10.72 32.75
CA MET A 225 11.35 -9.59 33.14
C MET A 225 10.83 -9.69 34.58
N LYS A 226 10.49 -8.53 35.15
CA LYS A 226 9.82 -8.45 36.46
C LYS A 226 8.36 -8.92 36.34
N LYS A 227 7.78 -9.40 37.44
CA LYS A 227 6.37 -9.87 37.52
C LYS A 227 5.35 -8.98 36.80
N ASN A 228 5.38 -7.65 37.01
CA ASN A 228 4.44 -6.73 36.37
C ASN A 228 4.64 -6.68 34.84
N GLN A 229 5.90 -6.67 34.39
CA GLN A 229 6.25 -6.69 32.97
C GLN A 229 5.89 -8.02 32.31
N CYS A 230 6.05 -9.15 33.01
CA CYS A 230 5.58 -10.45 32.51
C CYS A 230 4.05 -10.46 32.34
N LYS A 231 3.31 -9.86 33.28
CA LYS A 231 1.83 -9.76 33.16
C LYS A 231 1.43 -8.94 31.93
N GLU A 232 2.07 -7.79 31.72
CA GLU A 232 1.84 -6.96 30.53
C GLU A 232 2.26 -7.68 29.25
N GLY A 233 3.44 -8.31 29.23
CA GLY A 233 3.97 -9.04 28.09
C GLY A 233 3.09 -10.23 27.68
N LEU A 234 2.55 -10.97 28.66
CA LEU A 234 1.63 -12.07 28.39
C LEU A 234 0.30 -11.58 27.79
N ASP A 235 -0.25 -10.48 28.32
CA ASP A 235 -1.44 -9.85 27.74
C ASP A 235 -1.18 -9.39 26.30
N MET A 236 -0.02 -8.79 26.03
CA MET A 236 0.38 -8.38 24.68
C MET A 236 0.48 -9.58 23.73
N TYR A 237 1.06 -10.69 24.18
CA TYR A 237 1.19 -11.90 23.36
C TYR A 237 -0.17 -12.55 23.05
N LYS A 238 -1.09 -12.64 24.03
CA LYS A 238 -2.47 -13.13 23.79
C LYS A 238 -3.20 -12.25 22.78
N LYS A 239 -3.05 -10.92 22.92
CA LYS A 239 -3.58 -9.92 21.99
C LYS A 239 -2.99 -10.03 20.59
N PHE A 240 -1.71 -10.40 20.46
CA PHE A 240 -1.06 -10.67 19.19
C PHE A 240 -1.69 -11.87 18.47
N LEU A 241 -1.90 -12.99 19.17
CA LEU A 241 -2.50 -14.19 18.58
C LEU A 241 -3.90 -13.91 18.00
N SER A 242 -4.73 -13.15 18.72
CA SER A 242 -6.06 -12.76 18.20
C SER A 242 -5.97 -11.90 16.93
N ARG A 243 -5.02 -10.96 16.87
CA ARG A 243 -4.82 -10.09 15.70
C ARG A 243 -4.22 -10.85 14.51
N MET A 244 -3.40 -11.86 14.75
CA MET A 244 -2.88 -12.75 13.72
C MET A 244 -4.02 -13.50 13.01
N THR A 245 -5.02 -13.98 13.75
CA THR A 245 -6.23 -14.60 13.16
C THR A 245 -7.00 -13.61 12.29
N LYS A 246 -7.27 -12.40 12.82
CA LYS A 246 -7.96 -11.35 12.04
C LYS A 246 -7.19 -10.93 10.78
N LEU A 247 -5.85 -10.87 10.86
CA LEU A 247 -5.03 -10.60 9.69
C LEU A 247 -5.17 -11.72 8.66
N SER A 248 -5.16 -12.99 9.08
CA SER A 248 -5.39 -14.12 8.15
C SER A 248 -6.74 -14.00 7.43
N GLU A 249 -7.81 -13.59 8.11
CA GLU A 249 -9.10 -13.31 7.50
C GLU A 249 -9.03 -12.16 6.48
N PHE A 250 -8.36 -11.06 6.84
CA PHE A 250 -8.11 -9.94 5.93
C PHE A 250 -7.31 -10.35 4.68
N LEU A 251 -6.30 -11.21 4.83
CA LEU A 251 -5.50 -11.71 3.71
C LEU A 251 -6.29 -12.66 2.79
N LYS A 252 -7.26 -13.41 3.32
CA LYS A 252 -8.17 -14.20 2.48
C LYS A 252 -9.06 -13.32 1.61
N VAL A 253 -9.53 -12.18 2.14
CA VAL A 253 -10.26 -11.20 1.32
C VAL A 253 -9.36 -10.65 0.22
N ALA A 254 -8.10 -10.33 0.55
CA ALA A 254 -7.09 -9.88 -0.41
C ALA A 254 -6.87 -10.88 -1.56
N GLU A 255 -6.76 -12.17 -1.25
CA GLU A 255 -6.67 -13.23 -2.25
C GLU A 255 -7.89 -13.26 -3.18
N GLN A 256 -9.09 -13.17 -2.62
CA GLN A 256 -10.35 -13.26 -3.38
C GLN A 256 -10.58 -12.08 -4.32
N VAL A 257 -10.02 -10.91 -4.01
CA VAL A 257 -10.06 -9.74 -4.91
C VAL A 257 -8.94 -9.71 -5.95
N GLY A 258 -8.14 -10.77 -6.03
CA GLY A 258 -7.14 -10.96 -7.08
C GLY A 258 -5.77 -10.39 -6.74
N ILE A 259 -5.41 -10.23 -5.47
CA ILE A 259 -4.01 -9.99 -5.08
C ILE A 259 -3.24 -11.31 -5.28
N ASP A 260 -2.11 -11.23 -5.98
CA ASP A 260 -1.28 -12.39 -6.30
C ASP A 260 -0.91 -13.17 -5.02
N GLN A 261 -1.09 -14.49 -5.04
CA GLN A 261 -0.71 -15.36 -3.91
C GLN A 261 0.76 -15.21 -3.51
N GLY A 262 1.64 -14.87 -4.45
CA GLY A 262 3.05 -14.60 -4.17
C GLY A 262 3.31 -13.34 -3.34
N ASP A 263 2.33 -12.43 -3.28
CA ASP A 263 2.36 -11.22 -2.44
C ASP A 263 1.60 -11.42 -1.13
N ILE A 264 1.01 -12.59 -0.87
CA ILE A 264 0.32 -12.89 0.39
C ILE A 264 1.29 -13.68 1.28
N PRO A 265 1.65 -13.14 2.47
CA PRO A 265 2.56 -13.81 3.37
C PRO A 265 1.87 -15.01 4.04
N ASP A 266 2.58 -16.14 4.07
CA ASP A 266 2.16 -17.30 4.86
C ASP A 266 2.25 -17.01 6.36
N LEU A 267 1.12 -17.17 7.06
CA LEU A 267 0.99 -16.94 8.50
C LEU A 267 0.90 -18.28 9.23
N THR A 268 2.00 -18.70 9.83
CA THR A 268 2.05 -19.93 10.64
C THR A 268 1.75 -19.63 12.10
N GLN A 269 0.69 -20.23 12.66
CA GLN A 269 0.36 -19.99 14.06
C GLN A 269 1.44 -20.55 14.99
N ALA A 270 1.72 -19.79 16.05
CA ALA A 270 2.66 -20.19 17.08
C ALA A 270 2.13 -21.41 17.85
N PRO A 271 3.00 -22.36 18.26
CA PRO A 271 2.59 -23.54 19.01
C PRO A 271 1.98 -23.16 20.38
N SER A 272 0.87 -23.81 20.74
CA SER A 272 0.14 -23.57 21.99
C SER A 272 0.97 -23.81 23.25
N SER A 273 1.96 -24.70 23.17
CA SER A 273 2.89 -25.02 24.26
C SER A 273 3.67 -23.79 24.77
N LEU A 274 3.94 -22.80 23.91
CA LEU A 274 4.59 -21.56 24.37
C LEU A 274 3.68 -20.78 25.33
N LEU A 275 2.39 -20.67 25.01
CA LEU A 275 1.46 -19.91 25.83
C LEU A 275 1.38 -20.49 27.25
N GLU A 276 1.28 -21.82 27.36
CA GLU A 276 1.31 -22.53 28.64
C GLU A 276 2.60 -22.26 29.42
N ALA A 277 3.75 -22.25 28.74
CA ALA A 277 5.04 -21.98 29.38
C ALA A 277 5.14 -20.56 29.95
N LEU A 278 4.60 -19.55 29.22
CA LEU A 278 4.57 -18.16 29.66
C LEU A 278 3.62 -17.96 30.87
N GLU A 279 2.46 -18.63 30.85
CA GLU A 279 1.48 -18.60 31.94
C GLU A 279 2.03 -19.24 33.22
N GLN A 280 2.68 -20.39 33.10
CA GLN A 280 3.30 -21.07 34.24
C GLN A 280 4.45 -20.26 34.84
N HIS A 281 5.28 -19.62 34.01
CA HIS A 281 6.33 -18.73 34.52
C HIS A 281 5.74 -17.57 35.33
N LEU A 282 4.69 -16.92 34.83
CA LEU A 282 4.00 -15.86 35.57
C LEU A 282 3.37 -16.39 36.88
N ALA A 283 2.78 -17.58 36.85
CA ALA A 283 2.20 -18.22 38.03
C ALA A 283 3.28 -18.54 39.11
N SER A 284 4.48 -18.96 38.68
CA SER A 284 5.61 -19.19 39.58
C SER A 284 6.07 -17.90 40.27
N LEU A 285 6.11 -16.78 39.53
CA LEU A 285 6.39 -15.45 40.10
C LEU A 285 5.27 -14.92 41.00
N GLU A 286 4.05 -15.44 40.86
CA GLU A 286 2.92 -15.17 41.75
C GLU A 286 2.93 -16.00 43.04
N GLY A 287 3.83 -16.97 43.19
CA GLY A 287 3.88 -17.87 44.35
C GLY A 287 2.80 -18.96 44.33
N LYS A 288 2.11 -19.19 43.20
CA LYS A 288 1.14 -20.27 43.04
C LYS A 288 1.89 -21.59 42.79
N LYS A 289 1.68 -22.60 43.64
CA LYS A 289 2.18 -23.97 43.41
C LYS A 289 1.61 -24.49 42.09
N THR A 290 2.45 -24.56 41.06
CA THR A 290 2.15 -25.07 39.72
C THR A 290 3.05 -26.26 39.44
N LYS A 291 2.64 -27.18 38.55
CA LYS A 291 3.55 -28.22 38.04
C LYS A 291 4.73 -27.52 37.38
N GLU A 292 5.94 -27.70 37.93
CA GLU A 292 7.14 -27.12 37.35
C GLU A 292 7.42 -27.74 35.98
N VAL A 293 7.17 -27.00 34.90
CA VAL A 293 7.74 -27.34 33.61
C VAL A 293 9.23 -27.03 33.67
N SER A 294 10.07 -28.02 33.32
CA SER A 294 11.52 -27.87 33.39
C SER A 294 12.02 -26.66 32.60
N ALA A 295 13.11 -26.04 33.05
CA ALA A 295 13.73 -24.93 32.32
C ALA A 295 14.08 -25.30 30.87
N ALA A 296 14.49 -26.55 30.63
CA ALA A 296 14.76 -27.09 29.31
C ALA A 296 13.50 -27.14 28.41
N SER A 297 12.36 -27.55 28.98
CA SER A 297 11.08 -27.57 28.26
C SER A 297 10.61 -26.17 27.87
N ARG A 298 10.79 -25.17 28.76
CA ARG A 298 10.47 -23.76 28.46
C ARG A 298 11.36 -23.20 27.35
N ALA A 299 12.66 -23.45 27.42
CA ALA A 299 13.62 -23.01 26.41
C ALA A 299 13.31 -23.62 25.04
N SER A 300 12.95 -24.90 24.99
CA SER A 300 12.55 -25.59 23.76
C SER A 300 11.27 -24.98 23.15
N ALA A 301 10.22 -24.77 23.96
CA ALA A 301 8.97 -24.16 23.49
C ALA A 301 9.19 -22.72 22.97
N LEU A 302 10.02 -21.93 23.67
CA LEU A 302 10.40 -20.59 23.25
C LEU A 302 11.17 -20.62 21.91
N SER A 303 12.20 -21.45 21.80
CA SER A 303 13.01 -21.56 20.59
C SER A 303 12.19 -21.96 19.38
N CYS A 304 11.27 -22.92 19.53
CA CYS A 304 10.36 -23.35 18.47
C CYS A 304 9.46 -22.21 18.01
N ALA A 305 8.78 -21.54 18.94
CA ALA A 305 7.88 -20.44 18.61
C ALA A 305 8.61 -19.23 17.98
N VAL A 306 9.76 -18.83 18.52
CA VAL A 306 10.59 -17.76 17.95
C VAL A 306 11.02 -18.11 16.53
N SER A 307 11.36 -19.37 16.25
CA SER A 307 11.72 -19.82 14.90
C SER A 307 10.52 -19.73 13.93
N THR A 308 9.33 -20.16 14.37
CA THR A 308 8.09 -20.04 13.58
C THR A 308 7.73 -18.58 13.28
N LEU A 309 7.79 -17.70 14.28
CA LEU A 309 7.56 -16.27 14.08
C LEU A 309 8.63 -15.65 13.18
N ALA A 310 9.90 -16.06 13.30
CA ALA A 310 10.98 -15.57 12.44
C ALA A 310 10.77 -15.98 10.97
N ASN A 311 10.34 -17.22 10.71
CA ASN A 311 9.97 -17.69 9.38
C ASN A 311 8.80 -16.88 8.78
N THR A 312 7.78 -16.60 9.59
CA THR A 312 6.68 -15.70 9.20
C THR A 312 7.20 -14.30 8.88
N GLY A 313 8.15 -13.79 9.68
CA GLY A 313 8.86 -12.53 9.44
C GLY A 313 9.58 -12.48 8.08
N MET A 314 10.27 -13.57 7.70
CA MET A 314 10.93 -13.67 6.39
C MET A 314 9.93 -13.65 5.23
N SER A 315 8.75 -14.26 5.41
CA SER A 315 7.67 -14.21 4.42
C SER A 315 7.16 -12.78 4.20
N LEU A 316 6.94 -12.05 5.30
CA LEU A 316 6.49 -10.65 5.28
C LEU A 316 7.49 -9.69 4.61
N SER A 317 8.80 -9.95 4.75
CA SER A 317 9.84 -9.10 4.13
C SER A 317 9.98 -9.28 2.62
N ARG A 318 9.53 -10.39 2.04
CA ARG A 318 9.63 -10.63 0.58
C ARG A 318 8.91 -9.57 -0.23
N MET A 319 7.79 -9.06 0.26
CA MET A 319 7.06 -7.98 -0.40
C MET A 319 7.85 -6.67 -0.43
N ASP A 320 8.52 -6.32 0.66
CA ASP A 320 9.39 -5.13 0.73
C ASP A 320 10.55 -5.23 -0.27
N GLU A 321 11.15 -6.41 -0.39
CA GLU A 321 12.23 -6.67 -1.35
C GLU A 321 11.74 -6.59 -2.79
N LYS A 322 10.58 -7.20 -3.10
CA LYS A 322 9.97 -7.16 -4.44
C LYS A 322 9.64 -5.73 -4.86
N GLU A 323 9.04 -4.92 -3.99
CA GLU A 323 8.73 -3.53 -4.31
C GLU A 323 9.99 -2.68 -4.53
N LYS A 324 11.04 -2.89 -3.72
CA LYS A 324 12.33 -2.21 -3.92
C LYS A 324 12.97 -2.59 -5.24
N GLN A 325 12.92 -3.86 -5.61
CA GLN A 325 13.44 -4.36 -6.88
C GLN A 325 12.68 -3.75 -8.07
N GLN A 326 11.35 -3.72 -8.00
CA GLN A 326 10.51 -3.07 -9.01
C GLN A 326 10.79 -1.57 -9.16
N ALA A 327 10.97 -0.86 -8.04
CA ALA A 327 11.30 0.57 -8.06
C ALA A 327 12.67 0.83 -8.69
N LEU A 328 13.66 -0.03 -8.42
CA LEU A 328 14.98 0.05 -9.01
C LEU A 328 14.93 -0.20 -10.52
N GLU A 329 14.16 -1.20 -10.96
CA GLU A 329 13.94 -1.51 -12.37
C GLU A 329 13.22 -0.38 -13.11
N GLU A 330 12.19 0.22 -12.50
CA GLU A 330 11.47 1.37 -13.06
C GLU A 330 12.40 2.58 -13.24
N GLU A 331 13.25 2.86 -12.24
CA GLU A 331 14.23 3.95 -12.31
C GLU A 331 15.32 3.66 -13.35
N GLN A 332 15.81 2.41 -13.43
CA GLN A 332 16.75 1.99 -14.48
C GLN A 332 16.15 2.14 -15.88
N ALA A 333 14.88 1.76 -16.08
CA ALA A 333 14.18 1.93 -17.34
C ALA A 333 14.03 3.42 -17.70
N ARG A 334 13.74 4.27 -16.71
CA ARG A 334 13.65 5.73 -16.88
C ARG A 334 14.99 6.35 -17.27
N LEU A 335 16.07 5.94 -16.61
CA LEU A 335 17.43 6.37 -16.94
C LEU A 335 17.86 5.89 -18.33
N GLN A 336 17.49 4.67 -18.72
CA GLN A 336 17.73 4.17 -20.09
C GLN A 336 16.98 5.00 -21.12
N ALA A 337 15.70 5.33 -20.88
CA ALA A 337 14.91 6.19 -21.76
C ALA A 337 15.55 7.59 -21.90
N LEU A 338 16.05 8.18 -20.80
CA LEU A 338 16.77 9.46 -20.83
C LEU A 338 18.11 9.37 -21.57
N LYS A 339 18.88 8.29 -21.41
CA LYS A 339 20.13 8.07 -22.18
C LYS A 339 19.86 7.96 -23.67
N VAL A 340 18.83 7.21 -24.06
CA VAL A 340 18.38 7.11 -25.45
C VAL A 340 17.98 8.51 -25.95
N PHE A 341 17.18 9.25 -25.19
CA PHE A 341 16.79 10.62 -25.53
C PHE A 341 18.00 11.55 -25.73
N HIS A 342 19.01 11.46 -24.85
CA HIS A 342 20.26 12.24 -24.93
C HIS A 342 21.10 11.85 -26.16
N ILE A 343 21.18 10.56 -26.49
CA ILE A 343 21.87 10.07 -27.69
C ILE A 343 21.17 10.58 -28.95
N TYR A 344 19.83 10.51 -29.02
CA TYR A 344 19.05 11.02 -30.15
C TYR A 344 19.18 12.54 -30.31
N THR A 345 19.18 13.30 -29.21
CA THR A 345 19.40 14.75 -29.26
C THR A 345 20.83 15.09 -29.69
N CYS A 346 21.85 14.41 -29.16
CA CYS A 346 23.23 14.56 -29.62
C CYS A 346 23.40 14.22 -31.09
N LEU A 347 22.80 13.12 -31.59
CA LEU A 347 22.82 12.76 -33.00
C LEU A 347 22.16 13.83 -33.88
N CYS A 348 20.99 14.34 -33.49
CA CYS A 348 20.33 15.43 -34.21
C CYS A 348 21.20 16.70 -34.25
N VAL A 349 21.85 17.06 -33.13
CA VAL A 349 22.76 18.22 -33.07
C VAL A 349 24.02 17.99 -33.91
N CYS A 350 24.62 16.80 -33.88
CA CYS A 350 25.77 16.44 -34.71
C CYS A 350 25.46 16.46 -36.21
N VAL A 351 24.28 15.98 -36.60
CA VAL A 351 23.81 16.02 -38.01
C VAL A 351 23.51 17.46 -38.45
N TYR A 352 22.98 18.30 -37.55
CA TYR A 352 22.75 19.72 -37.79
C TYR A 352 24.07 20.50 -37.94
N ILE A 353 25.06 20.27 -37.07
CA ILE A 353 26.37 20.94 -37.11
C ILE A 353 27.21 20.50 -38.32
N ARG A 354 27.10 19.24 -38.78
CA ARG A 354 27.82 18.74 -39.96
C ARG A 354 27.18 19.15 -41.30
N GLY A 355 26.08 19.91 -41.29
CA GLY A 355 25.47 20.47 -42.51
C GLY A 355 24.82 19.45 -43.45
N ILE A 356 24.55 18.22 -42.97
CA ILE A 356 24.04 17.12 -43.83
C ILE A 356 22.52 17.20 -44.03
N LEU A 357 21.77 17.96 -43.21
CA LEU A 357 20.34 18.18 -43.42
C LEU A 357 19.92 19.65 -43.20
N SER A 358 19.58 20.33 -44.29
CA SER A 358 18.74 21.54 -44.27
C SER A 358 17.28 21.18 -43.97
N ILE A 359 16.98 20.74 -42.74
CA ILE A 359 15.60 20.63 -42.27
C ILE A 359 15.27 21.86 -41.41
N PRO A 360 14.24 22.65 -41.75
CA PRO A 360 13.84 23.80 -40.96
C PRO A 360 13.33 23.35 -39.58
N CYS A 361 13.72 24.08 -38.53
CA CYS A 361 13.55 23.73 -37.12
C CYS A 361 12.10 23.44 -36.68
N TYR A 362 11.10 23.79 -37.49
CA TYR A 362 9.68 23.51 -37.25
C TYR A 362 9.28 22.02 -37.40
N SER A 363 10.06 21.21 -38.11
CA SER A 363 9.74 19.77 -38.32
C SER A 363 10.06 18.90 -37.10
N LEU A 364 10.99 19.33 -36.24
CA LEU A 364 11.38 18.58 -35.03
C LEU A 364 10.25 18.53 -33.98
N LEU A 365 9.42 19.56 -33.91
CA LEU A 365 8.26 19.58 -33.03
C LEU A 365 7.15 18.63 -33.52
N SER A 366 7.02 18.41 -34.83
CA SER A 366 6.11 17.40 -35.40
C SER A 366 6.59 15.95 -35.22
N CYS A 367 7.90 15.72 -35.14
CA CYS A 367 8.45 14.42 -34.75
C CYS A 367 8.17 14.11 -33.27
N PHE A 368 8.14 15.13 -32.41
CA PHE A 368 7.79 15.02 -31.00
C PHE A 368 6.35 14.55 -30.77
N THR A 369 5.38 15.07 -31.53
CA THR A 369 3.97 14.62 -31.45
C THR A 369 3.77 13.23 -32.06
N ARG A 370 4.52 12.86 -33.10
CA ARG A 370 4.49 11.49 -33.66
C ARG A 370 5.14 10.44 -32.77
N LYS A 371 6.18 10.77 -31.99
CA LYS A 371 6.84 9.80 -31.09
C LYS A 371 5.99 9.48 -29.86
N SER A 372 5.28 10.46 -29.30
CA SER A 372 4.24 10.21 -28.27
C SER A 372 3.12 9.31 -28.80
N TRP A 373 2.79 9.41 -30.09
CA TRP A 373 1.78 8.57 -30.74
C TRP A 373 2.29 7.14 -31.00
N LEU A 374 3.57 6.98 -31.36
CA LEU A 374 4.21 5.67 -31.56
C LEU A 374 4.47 4.92 -30.24
N GLU A 375 4.87 5.59 -29.17
CA GLU A 375 5.03 4.97 -27.85
C GLU A 375 3.70 4.53 -27.25
N GLN A 376 2.60 5.24 -27.58
CA GLN A 376 1.26 4.86 -27.16
C GLN A 376 0.73 3.67 -27.98
N ARG A 377 1.04 3.61 -29.30
CA ARG A 377 0.76 2.43 -30.14
C ARG A 377 1.60 1.20 -29.81
N LEU A 378 2.86 1.36 -29.42
CA LEU A 378 3.73 0.23 -29.03
C LEU A 378 3.28 -0.41 -27.71
N ARG A 379 2.69 0.36 -26.78
CA ARG A 379 2.02 -0.17 -25.59
C ARG A 379 0.70 -0.88 -25.91
N GLU A 380 -0.02 -0.45 -26.94
CA GLU A 380 -1.22 -1.16 -27.43
C GLU A 380 -0.87 -2.46 -28.17
N ILE A 381 0.26 -2.50 -28.89
CA ILE A 381 0.72 -3.69 -29.61
C ILE A 381 1.28 -4.77 -28.67
N SER A 382 1.96 -4.41 -27.57
CA SER A 382 2.51 -5.40 -26.62
C SER A 382 1.45 -6.16 -25.83
N VAL A 383 0.21 -5.66 -25.77
CA VAL A 383 -0.93 -6.34 -25.13
C VAL A 383 -1.48 -7.48 -26.01
N VAL A 384 -1.21 -7.46 -27.33
CA VAL A 384 -1.77 -8.42 -28.29
C VAL A 384 -0.84 -9.63 -28.53
N SER A 385 0.45 -9.53 -28.23
CA SER A 385 1.47 -10.51 -28.64
C SER A 385 1.74 -11.67 -27.66
N ASN A 386 0.76 -12.07 -26.83
CA ASN A 386 0.88 -13.25 -25.97
C ASN A 386 -0.06 -14.40 -26.37
N SER A 387 -0.29 -14.59 -27.67
CA SER A 387 -0.80 -15.85 -28.22
C SER A 387 0.31 -16.58 -28.97
N THR A 388 0.87 -17.58 -28.30
CA THR A 388 1.94 -18.46 -28.78
C THR A 388 1.56 -19.15 -30.10
N SER A 389 2.39 -18.98 -31.12
CA SER A 389 2.39 -19.78 -32.34
C SER A 389 3.13 -21.10 -32.12
N THR A 390 2.47 -22.24 -32.32
CA THR A 390 3.14 -23.54 -32.55
C THR A 390 2.76 -24.10 -33.91
N SER A 391 3.81 -24.44 -34.66
CA SER A 391 3.84 -24.99 -36.01
C SER A 391 3.33 -26.44 -36.08
N ALA A 392 2.62 -26.77 -37.17
CA ALA A 392 2.21 -28.11 -37.60
C ALA A 392 3.42 -29.06 -37.82
N SER A 393 3.33 -30.39 -37.71
CA SER A 393 2.66 -31.33 -38.65
C SER A 393 2.56 -32.78 -38.04
N PRO A 394 2.15 -33.87 -38.75
CA PRO A 394 0.93 -34.63 -38.41
C PRO A 394 1.11 -36.14 -38.13
N SER A 395 0.25 -36.76 -37.30
CA SER A 395 -0.04 -38.21 -37.39
C SER A 395 -1.21 -38.66 -36.48
N THR A 396 -2.28 -39.12 -37.13
CA THR A 396 -3.15 -40.29 -36.83
C THR A 396 -3.65 -40.66 -35.41
N LEU A 397 -4.98 -40.79 -35.35
CA LEU A 397 -5.83 -41.79 -34.65
C LEU A 397 -6.20 -41.62 -33.15
N SER A 398 -7.53 -41.70 -32.94
CA SER A 398 -8.26 -42.28 -31.79
C SER A 398 -8.53 -41.43 -30.53
N GLY A 399 -9.78 -40.96 -30.41
CA GLY A 399 -10.66 -41.34 -29.27
C GLY A 399 -10.79 -40.41 -28.05
N LYS A 400 -12.05 -40.04 -27.77
CA LYS A 400 -12.69 -39.68 -26.47
C LYS A 400 -12.65 -38.22 -25.96
N SER A 401 -13.83 -37.61 -26.07
CA SER A 401 -14.49 -36.58 -25.24
C SER A 401 -13.98 -36.38 -23.81
N VAL A 402 -13.77 -35.11 -23.39
CA VAL A 402 -14.26 -34.49 -22.13
C VAL A 402 -14.32 -32.94 -22.29
N ASN A 403 -15.40 -32.33 -21.79
CA ASN A 403 -15.70 -30.88 -21.69
C ASN A 403 -14.68 -30.08 -20.84
N THR A 404 -14.40 -28.83 -21.24
CA THR A 404 -13.83 -27.81 -20.34
C THR A 404 -14.47 -26.44 -20.57
N THR A 405 -14.93 -25.85 -19.48
CA THR A 405 -15.63 -24.57 -19.35
C THR A 405 -14.67 -23.40 -19.60
N ALA A 406 -15.08 -22.42 -20.40
CA ALA A 406 -14.30 -21.24 -20.75
C ALA A 406 -14.28 -20.19 -19.62
N ALA A 407 -13.10 -19.64 -19.35
CA ALA A 407 -12.91 -18.44 -18.53
C ALA A 407 -13.32 -17.19 -19.32
N VAL A 408 -14.03 -16.27 -18.66
CA VAL A 408 -14.53 -15.01 -19.21
C VAL A 408 -13.53 -13.90 -18.86
N ASP A 409 -13.02 -13.22 -19.88
CA ASP A 409 -12.10 -12.08 -19.78
C ASP A 409 -12.86 -10.79 -19.40
N LEU A 410 -12.49 -10.17 -18.27
CA LEU A 410 -13.28 -9.10 -17.63
C LEU A 410 -13.01 -7.67 -18.15
N PHE A 411 -12.35 -7.49 -19.30
CA PHE A 411 -11.93 -6.17 -19.79
C PHE A 411 -12.22 -5.85 -21.27
N ALA A 412 -13.11 -6.57 -21.95
CA ALA A 412 -13.50 -6.23 -23.30
C ALA A 412 -14.68 -5.22 -23.34
N VAL A 413 -14.43 -4.03 -23.90
CA VAL A 413 -15.45 -3.01 -24.23
C VAL A 413 -16.02 -3.31 -25.61
N SER A 414 -17.33 -3.55 -25.69
CA SER A 414 -18.07 -3.72 -26.95
C SER A 414 -18.29 -2.37 -27.65
N ALA A 415 -17.91 -2.26 -28.92
CA ALA A 415 -18.23 -1.13 -29.79
C ALA A 415 -19.65 -1.28 -30.41
N PRO A 416 -20.36 -0.19 -30.75
CA PRO A 416 -21.73 -0.26 -31.25
C PRO A 416 -21.78 -0.60 -32.74
N THR A 417 -22.66 -1.55 -33.10
CA THR A 417 -23.02 -1.86 -34.48
C THR A 417 -24.05 -0.85 -35.00
N THR A 418 -23.69 -0.15 -36.07
CA THR A 418 -24.63 0.61 -36.92
C THR A 418 -25.40 -0.36 -37.82
N ASN A 419 -26.73 -0.40 -37.67
CA ASN A 419 -27.64 -1.08 -38.60
C ASN A 419 -27.71 -0.32 -39.93
N ARG A 420 -27.62 -1.07 -41.02
CA ARG A 420 -28.30 -0.76 -42.28
C ARG A 420 -28.99 -2.01 -42.78
#